data_AF-A0A1F4QYC9-F1
#
_entry.id   AF-A0A1F4QYC9-F1
#
_cell.length_a   1.000
_cell.length_b   1.000
_cell.length_c   1.000
_cell.angle_alpha   90.00
_cell.angle_beta   90.00
_cell.angle_gamma   90.00
#
_symmetry.space_group_name_H-M   'P 1'
#
loop_
_entity.id
_entity.type
_entity.pdbx_description
1 polymer ?
#
loop_
_entity_poly.entity_id
_entity_poly.type
_entity_poly.pdbx_seq_one_letter_code
_entity_poly.pdbx_strand_id
1 'polypeptide(L)'
;MGEMRLERAYYHCDACRSGFCPRDRVLGVEGASLSPAVTRMVGTVAAMVSFAEGGELLGDLAGLTVNAKQVERTAEALSIETAEDAEIAPTMYLGYGWNGCADAQRGVGRQAGQAGGRFFKDA
;
A
#
# COMPACT_ATOMS: atom_id res chain seq x y z
N MET A 1 11.23 -11.60 16.45
CA MET A 1 12.15 -10.63 17.10
C MET A 1 11.29 -9.70 17.95
N GLY A 2 11.68 -9.36 19.19
CA GLY A 2 10.87 -8.57 20.14
C GLY A 2 11.34 -7.13 20.30
N GLU A 3 10.78 -6.41 21.28
CA GLU A 3 11.21 -5.06 21.65
C GLU A 3 12.71 -5.01 21.95
N MET A 4 13.40 -4.01 21.39
CA MET A 4 14.83 -3.78 21.62
C MET A 4 15.07 -2.31 21.94
N ARG A 5 15.87 -2.07 22.98
CA ARG A 5 16.38 -0.73 23.31
C ARG A 5 17.76 -0.56 22.70
N LEU A 6 17.94 0.55 22.00
CA LEU A 6 19.18 0.90 21.31
C LEU A 6 19.76 2.17 21.92
N GLU A 7 21.06 2.16 22.19
CA GLU A 7 21.82 3.38 22.47
C GLU A 7 22.27 4.01 21.14
N ARG A 8 21.97 5.30 20.98
CA ARG A 8 22.32 6.07 19.77
C ARG A 8 23.38 7.10 20.10
N ALA A 9 24.39 7.21 19.23
CA ALA A 9 25.34 8.31 19.28
C ALA A 9 24.72 9.55 18.64
N TYR A 10 24.28 10.49 19.47
CA TYR A 10 23.69 11.76 19.05
C TYR A 10 24.76 12.84 18.90
N TYR A 11 24.76 13.53 17.75
CA TYR A 11 25.67 14.63 17.45
C TYR A 11 24.87 15.92 17.32
N HIS A 12 25.37 17.01 17.90
CA HIS A 12 24.78 18.34 17.79
C HIS A 12 25.69 19.25 16.96
N CYS A 13 25.10 20.05 16.08
CA CYS A 13 25.80 21.05 15.29
C CYS A 13 25.38 22.45 15.75
N ASP A 14 26.32 23.20 16.33
CA ASP A 14 26.04 24.51 16.93
C ASP A 14 25.64 25.58 15.90
N ALA A 15 26.17 25.49 14.68
CA ALA A 15 25.85 26.42 13.60
C ALA A 15 24.41 26.24 13.09
N CYS A 16 23.95 24.99 12.97
CA CYS A 16 22.64 24.66 12.43
C CYS A 16 21.56 24.46 13.51
N ARG A 17 21.96 24.37 14.79
CA ARG A 17 21.10 24.12 15.96
C ARG A 17 20.21 22.89 15.79
N SER A 18 20.72 21.89 15.07
CA SER A 18 20.08 20.60 14.88
C SER A 18 21.05 19.50 15.31
N GLY A 19 20.48 18.35 15.66
CA GLY A 19 21.28 17.15 15.88
C GLY A 19 20.80 15.99 15.05
N PHE A 20 21.69 15.01 14.93
CA PHE A 20 21.49 13.84 14.09
C PHE A 20 22.25 12.64 14.64
N CYS A 21 21.82 11.45 14.23
CA CYS A 21 22.46 10.19 14.56
C CYS A 21 23.04 9.60 13.25
N PRO A 22 24.35 9.72 12.98
CA PRO A 22 24.93 9.31 11.70
C PRO A 22 24.60 7.86 11.31
N ARG A 23 24.53 6.97 12.32
CA ARG A 23 24.19 5.56 12.11
C ARG A 23 22.76 5.37 11.62
N ASP A 24 21.82 6.20 12.05
CA ASP A 24 20.41 6.09 11.64
C ASP A 24 20.27 6.35 10.14
N ARG A 25 21.07 7.26 9.57
CA ARG A 25 21.10 7.52 8.13
C ARG A 25 21.63 6.33 7.35
N VAL A 26 22.73 5.72 7.82
CA VAL A 26 23.32 4.52 7.19
C VAL A 26 22.33 3.35 7.22
N LEU A 27 21.55 3.23 8.30
CA LEU A 27 20.54 2.20 8.46
C LEU A 27 19.20 2.54 7.78
N GLY A 28 19.04 3.75 7.25
CA GLY A 28 17.79 4.23 6.65
C GLY A 28 16.62 4.33 7.66
N VAL A 29 16.91 4.56 8.95
CA VAL A 29 15.90 4.72 10.01
C VAL A 29 15.84 6.15 10.56
N GLU A 30 16.60 7.08 9.97
CA GLU A 30 16.55 8.50 10.31
C GLU A 30 15.14 9.05 10.08
N GLY A 31 14.49 9.53 11.15
CA GLY A 31 13.14 10.07 11.10
C GLY A 31 12.02 9.06 10.83
N ALA A 32 12.31 7.75 10.77
CA ALA A 32 11.34 6.70 10.47
C ALA A 32 11.05 5.81 11.69
N SER A 33 9.79 5.39 11.82
CA SER A 33 9.36 4.42 12.84
C SER A 33 9.49 2.96 12.39
N LEU A 34 9.63 2.73 11.09
CA LEU A 34 9.79 1.41 10.48
C LEU A 34 11.14 1.32 9.79
N SER A 35 11.77 0.15 9.86
CA SER A 35 12.96 -0.10 9.05
C SER A 35 12.58 -0.18 7.55
N PRO A 36 13.49 0.15 6.62
CA PRO A 36 13.19 0.08 5.19
C PRO A 36 12.64 -1.27 4.73
N ALA A 37 13.10 -2.37 5.32
CA ALA A 37 12.59 -3.71 5.04
C ALA A 37 11.14 -3.88 5.51
N VAL A 38 10.80 -3.38 6.70
CA VAL A 38 9.44 -3.45 7.23
C VAL A 38 8.50 -2.56 6.42
N THR A 39 8.95 -1.39 5.99
CA THR A 39 8.17 -0.51 5.10
C THR A 39 7.75 -1.24 3.83
N ARG A 40 8.67 -1.97 3.17
CA ARG A 40 8.35 -2.78 1.98
C ARG A 40 7.39 -3.94 2.27
N MET A 41 7.55 -4.62 3.41
CA MET A 41 6.61 -5.65 3.82
C MET A 41 5.21 -5.07 3.96
N VAL A 42 5.05 -3.96 4.68
CA VAL A 42 3.76 -3.26 4.86
C VAL A 42 3.14 -2.89 3.51
N GLY A 43 3.91 -2.31 2.59
CA GLY A 43 3.43 -2.00 1.24
C GLY A 43 2.92 -3.22 0.48
N THR A 44 3.62 -4.35 0.59
CA THR A 44 3.19 -5.62 -0.03
C THR A 44 1.86 -6.09 0.56
N VAL A 45 1.73 -6.10 1.89
CA VAL A 45 0.50 -6.60 2.53
C VAL A 45 -0.69 -5.67 2.25
N ALA A 46 -0.46 -4.36 2.27
CA ALA A 46 -1.45 -3.35 1.96
C ALA A 46 -2.01 -3.45 0.52
N ALA A 47 -1.23 -3.98 -0.43
CA ALA A 47 -1.66 -4.21 -1.80
C ALA A 47 -2.46 -5.52 -1.99
N MET A 48 -2.37 -6.46 -1.03
CA MET A 48 -2.93 -7.80 -1.16
C MET A 48 -4.23 -8.01 -0.37
N VAL A 49 -4.38 -7.34 0.78
CA VAL A 49 -5.50 -7.53 1.72
C VAL A 49 -5.93 -6.20 2.34
N SER A 50 -7.00 -6.20 3.14
CA SER A 50 -7.40 -4.99 3.87
C SER A 50 -6.33 -4.57 4.87
N PHE A 51 -6.29 -3.29 5.25
CA PHE A 51 -5.28 -2.80 6.21
C PHE A 51 -5.36 -3.44 7.60
N ALA A 52 -6.57 -3.85 8.02
CA ALA A 52 -6.76 -4.57 9.28
C ALA A 52 -6.13 -5.97 9.21
N GLU A 53 -6.49 -6.75 8.18
CA GLU A 53 -5.92 -8.08 7.93
C GLU A 53 -4.41 -8.01 7.70
N GLY A 54 -3.92 -6.97 7.03
CA GLY A 54 -2.50 -6.78 6.81
C GLY A 54 -1.73 -6.53 8.10
N GLY A 55 -2.30 -5.79 9.06
CA GLY A 55 -1.74 -5.62 10.39
C GLY A 55 -1.69 -6.93 11.18
N GLU A 56 -2.77 -7.72 11.15
CA GLU A 56 -2.84 -9.04 11.78
C GLU A 56 -1.79 -9.99 11.18
N LEU A 57 -1.69 -10.05 9.84
CA LEU A 57 -0.74 -10.92 9.15
C LEU A 57 0.72 -10.58 9.47
N LEU A 58 1.05 -9.29 9.59
CA LEU A 58 2.38 -8.85 10.02
C LEU A 58 2.67 -9.22 11.47
N GLY A 59 1.65 -9.24 12.32
CA GLY A 59 1.72 -9.79 13.68
C GLY A 59 2.05 -11.27 13.68
N ASP A 60 1.30 -12.06 12.92
CA ASP A 60 1.43 -13.52 12.88
C ASP A 60 2.75 -14.00 12.26
N LEU A 61 3.16 -13.40 11.15
CA LEU A 61 4.33 -13.87 10.39
C LEU A 61 5.64 -13.24 10.86
N ALA A 62 5.62 -11.97 11.25
CA ALA A 62 6.84 -11.21 11.56
C ALA A 62 6.94 -10.80 13.04
N GLY A 63 5.90 -11.05 13.84
CA GLY A 63 5.83 -10.58 15.23
C GLY A 63 5.74 -9.06 15.34
N LEU A 64 5.25 -8.37 14.30
CA LEU A 64 5.21 -6.91 14.23
C LEU A 64 3.81 -6.40 14.60
N THR A 65 3.73 -5.60 15.66
CA THR A 65 2.49 -4.92 16.04
C THR A 65 2.29 -3.66 15.22
N VAL A 66 1.58 -3.77 14.10
CA VAL A 66 1.27 -2.64 13.20
C VAL A 66 -0.25 -2.52 13.11
N ASN A 67 -0.82 -1.37 13.47
CA ASN A 67 -2.26 -1.17 13.35
C ASN A 67 -2.66 -0.77 11.92
N ALA A 68 -3.94 -0.93 11.59
CA ALA A 68 -4.48 -0.61 10.26
C ALA A 68 -4.16 0.80 9.78
N LYS A 69 -4.22 1.80 10.66
CA LYS A 69 -3.93 3.21 10.32
C LYS A 69 -2.46 3.45 10.00
N GLN A 70 -1.57 2.70 10.63
CA GLN A 70 -0.15 2.74 10.33
C GLN A 70 0.13 2.05 8.99
N VAL A 71 -0.54 0.93 8.71
CA VAL A 71 -0.48 0.26 7.40
C VAL A 71 -0.94 1.20 6.28
N GLU A 72 -2.10 1.84 6.45
CA GLU A 72 -2.67 2.84 5.53
C GLU A 72 -1.68 3.97 5.25
N ARG A 73 -1.19 4.66 6.28
CA ARG A 73 -0.24 5.79 6.14
C ARG A 73 1.06 5.38 5.45
N THR A 74 1.55 4.16 5.71
CA THR A 74 2.75 3.65 5.05
C THR A 74 2.48 3.34 3.58
N ALA A 75 1.32 2.77 3.25
CA ALA A 75 0.92 2.53 1.86
C ALA A 75 0.75 3.83 1.07
N GLU A 76 0.15 4.86 1.67
CA GLU A 76 0.06 6.21 1.09
C GLU A 76 1.43 6.83 0.86
N ALA A 77 2.34 6.73 1.84
CA ALA A 77 3.70 7.26 1.68
C ALA A 77 4.47 6.56 0.54
N LEU A 78 4.28 5.24 0.39
CA LEU A 78 4.92 4.44 -0.66
C LEU A 78 4.36 4.71 -2.06
N SER A 79 3.06 5.03 -2.18
CA SER A 79 2.46 5.34 -3.48
C SER A 79 2.98 6.66 -4.05
N ILE A 80 3.30 7.63 -3.20
CA ILE A 80 3.95 8.90 -3.59
C ILE A 80 5.36 8.64 -4.10
N GLU A 81 6.15 7.79 -3.42
CA GLU A 81 7.51 7.45 -3.83
C GLU A 81 7.53 6.72 -5.19
N THR A 82 6.64 5.73 -5.38
CA THR A 82 6.64 4.88 -6.57
C THR A 82 6.12 5.61 -7.83
N ALA A 83 5.30 6.65 -7.66
CA ALA A 83 4.78 7.44 -8.79
C ALA A 83 5.89 8.18 -9.55
N GLU A 84 7.03 8.45 -8.90
CA GLU A 84 8.17 9.13 -9.51
C GLU A 84 8.98 8.18 -10.44
N ASP A 85 8.91 6.86 -10.19
CA ASP A 85 9.63 5.82 -10.96
C ASP A 85 8.75 5.11 -12.00
N ALA A 86 7.50 5.54 -12.17
CA ALA A 86 6.59 4.95 -13.14
C ALA A 86 6.88 5.48 -14.56
N GLU A 87 7.89 4.91 -15.24
CA GLU A 87 7.88 4.88 -16.70
C GLU A 87 6.73 3.97 -17.15
N ILE A 88 5.57 4.59 -17.35
CA ILE A 88 4.43 3.94 -18.01
C ILE A 88 4.87 3.68 -19.45
N ALA A 89 5.38 2.47 -19.72
CA ALA A 89 5.60 2.00 -21.07
C ALA A 89 4.24 2.08 -21.80
N PRO A 90 4.09 2.93 -22.83
CA PRO A 90 2.86 2.95 -23.57
C PRO A 90 2.81 1.67 -24.40
N THR A 91 1.63 1.08 -24.44
CA THR A 91 1.21 -0.01 -25.35
C THR A 91 1.47 -1.43 -24.85
N MET A 92 0.42 -2.05 -24.30
CA MET A 92 -0.14 -3.24 -24.93
C MET A 92 -1.58 -3.42 -24.47
N TYR A 93 -2.50 -3.33 -25.42
CA TYR A 93 -3.94 -3.48 -25.24
C TYR A 93 -4.25 -4.92 -24.78
N LEU A 94 -4.42 -5.14 -23.48
CA LEU A 94 -4.93 -6.40 -22.94
C LEU A 94 -6.23 -6.12 -22.19
N GLY A 95 -7.34 -6.44 -22.84
CA GLY A 95 -8.69 -6.38 -22.30
C GLY A 95 -8.94 -7.45 -21.25
N TYR A 96 -8.37 -7.29 -20.05
CA TYR A 96 -8.78 -8.03 -18.87
C TYR A 96 -9.60 -7.13 -17.95
N GLY A 97 -10.87 -7.50 -17.76
CA GLY A 97 -11.84 -6.74 -16.99
C GLY A 97 -11.43 -6.58 -15.53
N TRP A 98 -11.51 -5.35 -15.05
CA TRP A 98 -11.37 -4.90 -13.66
C TRP A 98 -12.54 -5.35 -12.77
N ASN A 99 -13.09 -6.55 -13.01
CA ASN A 99 -14.26 -7.03 -12.29
C ASN A 99 -13.83 -7.60 -10.94
N GLY A 100 -14.01 -6.82 -9.87
CA GLY A 100 -13.82 -7.30 -8.50
C GLY A 100 -14.10 -6.30 -7.37
N CYS A 101 -14.16 -4.99 -7.63
CA CYS A 101 -14.58 -4.03 -6.61
C CYS A 101 -16.10 -3.85 -6.71
N ALA A 102 -16.86 -4.56 -5.88
CA ALA A 102 -18.28 -4.27 -5.73
C ALA A 102 -18.43 -2.93 -4.99
N ASP A 103 -18.53 -1.83 -5.74
CA ASP A 103 -18.97 -0.55 -5.21
C ASP A 103 -20.40 -0.71 -4.66
N ALA A 104 -20.55 -0.66 -3.35
CA ALA A 104 -21.83 -0.58 -2.68
C ALA A 104 -22.43 0.82 -2.89
N GLN A 105 -22.99 1.08 -4.09
CA GLN A 105 -23.74 2.30 -4.36
C GLN A 105 -25.16 1.98 -4.86
N ARG A 106 -26.07 2.04 -3.87
CA ARG A 106 -27.47 2.49 -3.86
C ARG A 106 -28.16 2.70 -5.22
N GLY A 107 -29.33 2.06 -5.33
CA GLY A 107 -30.09 1.88 -6.56
C GLY A 107 -30.59 3.14 -7.27
N VAL A 108 -30.55 3.06 -8.61
CA VAL A 108 -31.48 3.72 -9.53
C VAL A 108 -31.69 2.75 -10.71
N GLY A 109 -32.94 2.63 -11.17
CA GLY A 109 -33.46 1.50 -11.92
C GLY A 109 -32.88 1.26 -13.33
N ARG A 110 -32.84 -0.02 -13.70
CA ARG A 110 -32.64 -0.47 -15.08
C ARG A 110 -33.96 -0.41 -15.85
N GLN A 111 -34.02 0.36 -16.93
CA GLN A 111 -34.91 0.08 -18.05
C GLN A 111 -34.08 -0.58 -19.15
N ALA A 112 -34.33 -1.87 -19.37
CA ALA A 112 -33.76 -2.64 -20.47
C ALA A 112 -34.65 -2.46 -21.71
N GLY A 113 -34.13 -1.78 -22.74
CA GLY A 113 -34.71 -1.82 -24.08
C GLY A 113 -34.21 -3.07 -24.82
N GLN A 114 -35.07 -4.08 -24.98
CA GLN A 114 -34.83 -5.19 -25.91
C GLN A 114 -35.33 -4.80 -27.31
N ALA A 115 -34.41 -4.53 -28.23
CA ALA A 115 -34.56 -4.87 -29.65
C ALA A 115 -33.75 -6.17 -29.83
N GLY A 116 -34.28 -7.28 -30.33
CA GLY A 116 -35.10 -7.43 -31.53
C GLY A 116 -34.26 -8.23 -32.53
N GLY A 117 -34.27 -9.56 -32.43
CA GLY A 117 -33.54 -10.47 -33.30
C GLY A 117 -34.29 -11.78 -33.52
N ARG A 118 -34.96 -11.88 -34.67
CA ARG A 118 -35.62 -13.08 -35.21
C ARG A 118 -34.60 -14.17 -35.57
N PHE A 119 -34.92 -15.45 -35.38
CA PHE A 119 -34.58 -16.63 -36.22
C PHE A 119 -35.12 -17.89 -35.49
N PHE A 120 -36.30 -18.42 -35.85
CA PHE A 120 -36.58 -19.44 -36.88
C PHE A 120 -36.80 -20.83 -36.28
N LYS A 121 -38.04 -21.34 -36.35
CA LYS A 121 -38.38 -22.72 -36.77
C LYS A 121 -39.90 -22.83 -36.94
N ASP A 122 -40.32 -22.92 -38.20
CA ASP A 122 -41.64 -23.33 -38.63
C ASP A 122 -41.77 -24.86 -38.63
N ALA A 123 -43.04 -25.30 -38.58
CA ALA A 123 -43.63 -26.63 -38.82
C ALA A 123 -43.67 -27.63 -37.66
#